data_AF-A0A7V4WVR9-F1
#
_entry.id   AF-A0A7V4WVR9-F1
#
_cell.length_a   1.000
_cell.length_b   1.000
_cell.length_c   1.000
_cell.angle_alpha   90.00
_cell.angle_beta   90.00
_cell.angle_gamma   90.00
#
_symmetry.space_group_name_H-M   'P 1'
#
loop_
_entity.id
_entity.type
_entity.pdbx_description
1 polymer ?
#
loop_
_entity_poly.entity_id
_entity_poly.type
_entity_poly.pdbx_seq_one_letter_code
_entity_poly.pdbx_strand_id
1 'polypeptide(L)'
;MPEEELDREEKLSPILYNQIKVQQLSKTCPSGDQIWQTGFFIMHDAIADGGERPYFPHVFLFVDENSELIIHFAMSHPARYKQDFINALLEAVEKTGSRPREIRFTEEMLVEMAQPVLQELEIRSSVLEEEAAVDRIFEGMIEAAMQHKD
;
A
#
# COMPACT_ATOMS: atom_id res chain seq x y z
N MET A 1 -14.73 8.38 -24.91
CA MET A 1 -14.72 6.99 -24.41
C MET A 1 -15.63 6.96 -23.20
N PRO A 2 -16.61 6.04 -23.11
CA PRO A 2 -17.45 5.91 -21.94
C PRO A 2 -16.60 5.54 -20.73
N GLU A 3 -16.92 6.06 -19.55
CA GLU A 3 -16.21 5.80 -18.27
C GLU A 3 -16.12 4.28 -17.97
N GLU A 4 -17.08 3.49 -18.45
CA GLU A 4 -17.11 2.02 -18.29
C GLU A 4 -16.01 1.27 -19.09
N GLU A 5 -15.46 1.83 -20.16
CA GLU A 5 -14.35 1.22 -20.92
C GLU A 5 -12.99 1.48 -20.24
N LEU A 6 -12.82 2.66 -19.62
CA LEU A 6 -11.61 3.04 -18.87
C LEU A 6 -11.42 2.15 -17.62
N ASP A 7 -12.49 1.92 -16.86
CA ASP A 7 -12.47 1.03 -15.68
C ASP A 7 -12.10 -0.42 -16.03
N ARG A 8 -12.44 -0.89 -17.25
CA ARG A 8 -12.12 -2.25 -17.70
C ARG A 8 -10.67 -2.38 -18.15
N GLU A 9 -10.14 -1.41 -18.88
CA GLU A 9 -8.74 -1.42 -19.33
C GLU A 9 -7.76 -1.23 -18.16
N GLU A 10 -8.10 -0.38 -17.19
CA GLU A 10 -7.29 -0.20 -15.99
C GLU A 10 -7.24 -1.47 -15.11
N LYS A 11 -8.36 -2.22 -15.01
CA LYS A 11 -8.41 -3.52 -14.31
C LYS A 11 -7.55 -4.61 -14.95
N LEU A 12 -7.34 -4.57 -16.26
CA LEU A 12 -6.67 -5.63 -17.03
C LEU A 12 -5.20 -5.34 -17.34
N SER A 13 -4.71 -4.14 -17.02
CA SER A 13 -3.32 -3.77 -17.25
C SER A 13 -2.39 -4.55 -16.30
N PRO A 14 -1.40 -5.31 -16.80
CA PRO A 14 -0.51 -6.07 -15.94
C PRO A 14 0.32 -5.13 -15.07
N ILE A 15 0.35 -5.40 -13.77
CA ILE A 15 1.19 -4.66 -12.82
C ILE A 15 2.64 -5.05 -13.09
N LEU A 16 3.43 -4.10 -13.56
CA LEU A 16 4.85 -4.29 -13.80
C LEU A 16 5.60 -4.06 -12.48
N TYR A 17 6.45 -4.99 -12.08
CA TYR A 17 7.31 -4.80 -10.92
C TYR A 17 8.76 -5.16 -11.26
N ASN A 18 9.69 -4.54 -10.55
CA ASN A 18 11.11 -4.74 -10.77
C ASN A 18 11.56 -6.10 -10.22
N GLN A 19 11.55 -7.13 -11.07
CA GLN A 19 11.95 -8.49 -10.72
C GLN A 19 13.38 -8.57 -10.16
N ILE A 20 14.30 -7.72 -10.64
CA ILE A 20 15.68 -7.69 -10.12
C ILE A 20 15.66 -7.23 -8.66
N LYS A 21 14.90 -6.19 -8.34
CA LYS A 21 14.74 -5.70 -6.96
C LYS A 21 14.10 -6.75 -6.06
N VAL A 22 13.05 -7.42 -6.52
CA VAL A 22 12.37 -8.50 -5.76
C VAL A 22 13.34 -9.64 -5.44
N GLN A 23 14.09 -10.10 -6.44
CA GLN A 23 15.10 -11.16 -6.24
C GLN A 23 16.24 -10.75 -5.32
N GLN A 24 16.64 -9.47 -5.35
CA GLN A 24 17.63 -8.95 -4.41
C GLN A 24 17.08 -8.99 -2.98
N LEU A 25 15.89 -8.43 -2.75
CA LEU A 25 15.25 -8.42 -1.44
C LEU A 25 15.00 -9.82 -0.88
N SER A 26 14.54 -10.77 -1.71
CA SER A 26 14.38 -12.17 -1.31
C SER A 26 15.67 -12.80 -0.77
N LYS A 27 16.83 -12.40 -1.32
CA LYS A 27 18.16 -12.90 -0.90
C LYS A 27 18.75 -12.16 0.29
N THR A 28 18.54 -10.84 0.36
CA THR A 28 19.20 -9.98 1.35
C THR A 28 18.37 -9.76 2.61
N CYS A 29 17.05 -9.82 2.49
CA CYS A 29 16.12 -9.60 3.59
C CYS A 29 15.66 -10.96 4.13
N PRO A 30 16.08 -11.37 5.34
CA PRO A 30 15.59 -12.61 5.94
C PRO A 30 14.09 -12.50 6.23
N SER A 31 13.43 -13.66 6.28
CA SER A 31 12.08 -13.76 6.82
C SER A 31 12.10 -13.49 8.33
N GLY A 32 11.24 -12.59 8.79
CA GLY A 32 11.00 -12.31 10.20
C GLY A 32 9.65 -12.85 10.66
N ASP A 33 9.39 -12.76 11.96
CA ASP A 33 8.12 -13.19 12.59
C ASP A 33 7.03 -12.11 12.62
N GLN A 34 7.33 -10.93 12.06
CA GLN A 34 6.42 -9.79 12.03
C GLN A 34 5.18 -10.10 11.19
N ILE A 35 4.05 -9.53 11.59
CA ILE A 35 2.82 -9.49 10.81
C ILE A 35 2.53 -8.02 10.55
N TRP A 36 2.35 -7.66 9.29
CA TRP A 36 1.98 -6.30 8.94
C TRP A 36 0.51 -6.22 8.56
N GLN A 37 -0.11 -5.09 8.85
CA GLN A 37 -1.39 -4.70 8.30
C GLN A 37 -1.19 -3.60 7.28
N THR A 38 -1.94 -3.65 6.19
CA THR A 38 -1.90 -2.61 5.17
C THR A 38 -3.27 -2.35 4.58
N GLY A 39 -3.46 -1.09 4.21
CA GLY A 39 -4.68 -0.59 3.62
C GLY A 39 -4.41 0.73 2.92
N PHE A 40 -5.48 1.36 2.44
CA PHE A 40 -5.39 2.72 1.92
C PHE A 40 -6.63 3.55 2.27
N PHE A 41 -6.45 4.86 2.28
CA PHE A 41 -7.55 5.82 2.26
C PHE A 41 -7.31 6.88 1.18
N ILE A 42 -8.36 7.61 0.83
CA ILE A 42 -8.28 8.73 -0.10
C ILE A 42 -8.26 10.01 0.73
N MET A 43 -7.26 10.87 0.54
CA MET A 43 -7.26 12.15 1.27
C MET A 43 -8.44 13.02 0.85
N HIS A 44 -9.00 13.75 1.81
CA HIS A 44 -10.12 14.67 1.56
C HIS A 44 -9.69 16.00 0.94
N ASP A 45 -8.39 16.31 0.95
CA ASP A 45 -7.85 17.53 0.38
C ASP A 45 -7.13 17.24 -0.94
N ALA A 46 -7.56 17.96 -1.98
CA ALA A 46 -6.92 17.87 -3.28
C ALA A 46 -5.54 18.53 -3.22
N ILE A 47 -4.53 17.84 -3.72
CA ILE A 47 -3.18 18.37 -3.84
C ILE A 47 -2.90 18.72 -5.29
N ALA A 48 -2.12 19.79 -5.50
CA ALA A 48 -1.54 20.13 -6.79
C ALA A 48 -0.05 19.81 -6.74
N ASP A 49 0.38 18.86 -7.56
CA ASP A 49 1.80 18.50 -7.70
C ASP A 49 2.28 18.87 -9.11
N GLY A 50 3.46 19.46 -9.23
CA GLY A 50 4.11 19.71 -10.52
C GLY A 50 3.34 20.53 -11.58
N GLY A 51 2.29 21.28 -11.21
CA GLY A 51 1.44 22.00 -12.16
C GLY A 51 0.35 21.16 -12.82
N GLU A 52 0.13 19.93 -12.36
CA GLU A 52 -0.97 19.07 -12.78
C GLU A 52 -2.33 19.56 -12.23
N ARG A 53 -3.42 19.03 -12.80
CA ARG A 53 -4.76 19.29 -12.25
C ARG A 53 -4.83 18.72 -10.83
N PRO A 54 -5.37 19.47 -9.85
CA PRO A 54 -5.48 18.96 -8.49
C PRO A 54 -6.22 17.63 -8.42
N TYR A 55 -5.75 16.73 -7.57
CA TYR A 55 -6.29 15.40 -7.39
C TYR A 55 -6.31 15.01 -5.91
N PHE A 56 -7.17 14.06 -5.55
CA PHE A 56 -7.22 13.48 -4.21
C PHE A 56 -6.30 12.26 -4.16
N PRO A 57 -5.16 12.32 -3.45
CA PRO A 57 -4.20 11.22 -3.44
C PRO A 57 -4.74 10.02 -2.66
N HIS A 58 -4.36 8.83 -3.11
CA HIS A 58 -4.47 7.61 -2.31
C HIS A 58 -3.28 7.56 -1.34
N VAL A 59 -3.52 7.21 -0.10
CA VAL A 59 -2.48 7.04 0.93
C VAL A 59 -2.45 5.59 1.35
N PHE A 60 -1.34 4.92 1.07
CA PHE A 60 -1.06 3.57 1.53
C PHE A 60 -0.34 3.61 2.87
N LEU A 61 -0.68 2.68 3.76
CA LEU A 61 -0.05 2.56 5.07
C LEU A 61 0.30 1.11 5.35
N PHE A 62 1.47 0.92 5.97
CA PHE A 62 1.98 -0.36 6.43
C PHE A 62 2.26 -0.22 7.92
N VAL A 63 1.62 -1.06 8.72
CA VAL A 63 1.64 -1.01 10.18
C VAL A 63 2.08 -2.35 10.72
N ASP A 64 2.97 -2.36 11.69
CA ASP A 64 3.28 -3.59 12.43
C ASP A 64 2.10 -3.92 13.36
N GLU A 65 1.53 -5.12 13.23
CA GLU A 65 0.32 -5.52 13.94
C GLU A 65 0.50 -5.52 15.47
N ASN A 66 1.68 -5.89 15.96
CA ASN A 66 1.92 -6.06 17.40
C ASN A 66 2.23 -4.74 18.11
N SER A 67 3.02 -3.89 17.47
CA SER A 67 3.48 -2.62 18.05
C SER A 67 2.63 -1.42 17.65
N GLU A 68 1.74 -1.58 16.68
CA GLU A 68 0.94 -0.52 16.04
C GLU A 68 1.82 0.61 15.46
N LEU A 69 3.11 0.35 15.24
CA LEU A 69 4.02 1.32 14.65
C LEU A 69 3.85 1.36 13.14
N ILE A 70 3.82 2.58 12.59
CA ILE A 70 3.86 2.81 11.16
C ILE A 70 5.25 2.40 10.65
N ILE A 71 5.29 1.36 9.83
CA ILE A 71 6.50 0.89 9.15
C ILE A 71 6.80 1.78 7.96
N HIS A 72 5.78 2.07 7.17
CA HIS A 72 5.90 2.87 5.97
C HIS A 72 4.55 3.45 5.55
N PHE A 73 4.58 4.57 4.83
CA PHE A 73 3.41 5.14 4.16
C PHE A 73 3.85 5.74 2.83
N ALA A 74 2.94 5.79 1.87
CA ALA A 74 3.17 6.40 0.57
C ALA A 74 1.91 7.09 0.07
N MET A 75 2.07 8.25 -0.55
CA MET A 75 1.00 8.93 -1.28
C MET A 75 1.13 8.63 -2.77
N SER A 76 -0.01 8.38 -3.41
CA SER A 76 -0.08 8.07 -4.82
C SER A 76 -1.12 8.93 -5.52
N HIS A 77 -0.81 9.31 -6.76
CA HIS A 77 -1.80 9.83 -7.67
C HIS A 77 -2.77 8.68 -8.06
N PRO A 78 -4.10 8.92 -8.16
CA PRO A 78 -5.10 7.90 -8.48
C PRO A 78 -4.76 7.10 -9.74
N ALA A 79 -4.36 7.75 -10.83
CA ALA A 79 -4.01 7.08 -12.09
C ALA A 79 -2.78 6.14 -12.04
N ARG A 80 -2.00 6.11 -10.95
CA ARG A 80 -0.79 5.25 -10.82
C ARG A 80 -0.75 4.44 -9.52
N TYR A 81 -1.86 4.40 -8.79
CA TYR A 81 -1.94 3.80 -7.46
C TYR A 81 -1.49 2.34 -7.40
N LYS A 82 -1.71 1.57 -8.46
CA LYS A 82 -1.27 0.17 -8.51
C LYS A 82 0.24 0.04 -8.46
N GLN A 83 0.94 0.83 -9.26
CA GLN A 83 2.40 0.81 -9.33
C GLN A 83 3.01 1.38 -8.05
N ASP A 84 2.47 2.50 -7.57
CA ASP A 84 2.96 3.19 -6.39
C ASP A 84 2.76 2.32 -5.13
N PHE A 85 1.68 1.53 -5.06
CA PHE A 85 1.47 0.55 -3.99
C PHE A 85 2.56 -0.53 -3.96
N ILE A 86 2.87 -1.15 -5.11
CA ILE A 86 3.92 -2.18 -5.17
C ILE A 86 5.29 -1.59 -4.82
N ASN A 87 5.57 -0.38 -5.29
CA ASN A 87 6.80 0.32 -4.95
C ASN A 87 6.88 0.55 -3.43
N ALA A 88 5.80 1.04 -2.81
CA ALA A 88 5.72 1.26 -1.37
C ALA A 88 5.92 -0.04 -0.58
N LEU A 89 5.32 -1.15 -1.02
CA LEU A 89 5.51 -2.46 -0.39
C LEU A 89 6.98 -2.91 -0.43
N LEU A 90 7.64 -2.79 -1.58
CA LEU A 90 9.05 -3.13 -1.73
C LEU A 90 9.96 -2.22 -0.92
N GLU A 91 9.64 -0.93 -0.87
CA GLU A 91 10.35 0.02 -0.01
C GLU A 91 10.19 -0.29 1.48
N ALA A 92 9.01 -0.74 1.92
CA ALA A 92 8.79 -1.13 3.31
C ALA A 92 9.68 -2.33 3.70
N VAL A 93 9.75 -3.35 2.85
CA VAL A 93 10.65 -4.51 3.04
C VAL A 93 12.13 -4.08 3.05
N GLU A 94 12.50 -3.19 2.13
CA GLU A 94 13.86 -2.66 2.05
C GLU A 94 14.25 -1.84 3.30
N LYS A 95 13.37 -0.95 3.76
CA LYS A 95 13.58 -0.07 4.93
C LYS A 95 13.68 -0.85 6.23
N THR A 96 12.86 -1.87 6.40
CA THR A 96 12.91 -2.75 7.59
C THR A 96 14.07 -3.73 7.54
N GLY A 97 14.60 -4.01 6.34
CA GLY A 97 15.63 -5.01 6.13
C GLY A 97 15.16 -6.44 6.37
N SER A 98 13.85 -6.67 6.51
CA SER A 98 13.25 -7.98 6.79
C SER A 98 11.94 -8.17 6.04
N ARG A 99 11.66 -9.41 5.63
CA ARG A 99 10.36 -9.78 5.06
C ARG A 99 9.42 -10.18 6.20
N PRO A 100 8.21 -9.61 6.31
CA PRO A 100 7.24 -10.09 7.31
C PRO A 100 6.81 -11.53 7.00
N ARG A 101 6.38 -12.25 8.03
CA ARG A 101 5.80 -13.59 7.88
C ARG A 101 4.48 -13.56 7.11
N GLU A 102 3.74 -12.46 7.27
CA GLU A 102 2.39 -12.29 6.74
C GLU A 102 2.08 -10.79 6.60
N ILE A 103 1.37 -10.44 5.55
CA ILE A 103 0.74 -9.12 5.39
C ILE A 103 -0.78 -9.35 5.31
N ARG A 104 -1.52 -8.63 6.15
CA ARG A 104 -2.98 -8.63 6.15
C ARG A 104 -3.49 -7.35 5.52
N PHE A 105 -4.46 -7.47 4.63
CA PHE A 105 -4.94 -6.38 3.80
C PHE A 105 -6.36 -5.99 4.20
N THR A 106 -6.67 -4.70 4.25
CA THR A 106 -8.06 -4.25 4.49
C THR A 106 -8.97 -4.52 3.30
N GLU A 107 -8.39 -4.61 2.09
CA GLU A 107 -9.12 -4.73 0.84
C GLU A 107 -8.62 -5.93 0.01
N GLU A 108 -9.52 -6.75 -0.52
CA GLU A 108 -9.19 -7.92 -1.35
C GLU A 108 -8.41 -7.51 -2.61
N MET A 109 -8.75 -6.39 -3.22
CA MET A 109 -8.05 -5.84 -4.39
C MET A 109 -6.55 -5.65 -4.12
N LEU A 110 -6.14 -5.23 -2.92
CA LEU A 110 -4.72 -5.05 -2.60
C LEU A 110 -3.98 -6.38 -2.53
N VAL A 111 -4.65 -7.45 -2.06
CA VAL A 111 -4.11 -8.81 -2.08
C VAL A 111 -3.82 -9.23 -3.51
N GLU A 112 -4.82 -9.10 -4.40
CA GLU A 112 -4.69 -9.46 -5.81
C GLU A 112 -3.54 -8.70 -6.49
N MET A 113 -3.44 -7.39 -6.20
CA MET A 113 -2.38 -6.54 -6.73
C MET A 113 -0.99 -6.97 -6.26
N ALA A 114 -0.84 -7.25 -4.96
CA ALA A 114 0.46 -7.60 -4.37
C ALA A 114 0.88 -9.05 -4.63
N GLN A 115 -0.07 -9.94 -4.93
CA GLN A 115 0.16 -11.39 -4.95
C GLN A 115 1.39 -11.85 -5.74
N PRO A 116 1.68 -11.35 -6.96
CA PRO A 116 2.89 -11.78 -7.69
C PRO A 116 4.18 -11.49 -6.92
N VAL A 117 4.25 -10.33 -6.27
CA VAL A 117 5.42 -9.91 -5.49
C VAL A 117 5.52 -10.67 -4.18
N LEU A 118 4.40 -10.89 -3.50
CA LEU A 118 4.37 -11.64 -2.23
C LEU A 118 4.81 -13.09 -2.41
N GLN A 119 4.40 -13.73 -3.53
CA GLN A 119 4.83 -15.09 -3.85
C GLN A 119 6.35 -15.18 -4.03
N GLU A 120 6.96 -14.25 -4.77
CA GLU A 120 8.43 -14.23 -4.96
C GLU A 120 9.20 -13.91 -3.66
N LEU A 121 8.59 -13.11 -2.78
CA LEU A 121 9.14 -12.82 -1.47
C LEU A 121 8.77 -13.86 -0.42
N GLU A 122 8.00 -14.90 -0.75
CA GLU A 122 7.53 -15.94 0.18
C GLU A 122 6.79 -15.36 1.40
N ILE A 123 6.07 -14.26 1.20
CA ILE A 123 5.26 -13.59 2.23
C ILE A 123 3.82 -14.09 2.10
N ARG A 124 3.20 -14.48 3.21
CA ARG A 124 1.78 -14.89 3.20
C ARG A 124 0.86 -13.67 3.15
N SER A 125 -0.29 -13.82 2.52
CA SER A 125 -1.33 -12.78 2.44
C SER A 125 -2.67 -13.28 2.94
N SER A 126 -3.45 -12.38 3.54
CA SER A 126 -4.83 -12.60 3.96
C SER A 126 -5.61 -11.27 3.95
N VAL A 127 -6.93 -11.35 3.86
CA VAL A 127 -7.81 -10.18 4.08
C VAL A 127 -8.13 -10.11 5.57
N LEU A 128 -8.19 -8.90 6.13
CA LEU A 128 -8.56 -8.66 7.52
C LEU A 128 -10.06 -8.97 7.74
N GLU A 129 -10.37 -9.77 8.76
CA GLU A 129 -11.75 -10.13 9.13
C GLU A 129 -12.28 -9.30 10.33
N GLU A 130 -11.39 -8.61 11.06
CA GLU A 130 -11.68 -7.84 12.28
C GLU A 130 -11.08 -6.42 12.21
N GLU A 131 -11.44 -5.56 13.17
CA GLU A 131 -11.05 -4.15 13.24
C GLU A 131 -9.52 -3.96 13.19
N ALA A 132 -9.04 -3.30 12.14
CA ALA A 132 -7.62 -3.23 11.84
C ALA A 132 -6.94 -2.06 12.57
N ALA A 133 -5.72 -2.28 13.06
CA ALA A 133 -4.87 -1.21 13.58
C ALA A 133 -4.63 -0.12 12.53
N VAL A 134 -4.55 -0.52 11.25
CA VAL A 134 -4.43 0.42 10.14
C VAL A 134 -5.65 1.35 10.03
N ASP A 135 -6.86 0.86 10.29
CA ASP A 135 -8.09 1.67 10.25
C ASP A 135 -8.10 2.71 11.38
N ARG A 136 -7.75 2.30 12.61
CA ARG A 136 -7.62 3.23 13.74
C ARG A 136 -6.58 4.32 13.48
N ILE A 137 -5.45 3.97 12.86
CA ILE A 137 -4.42 4.94 12.51
C ILE A 137 -4.93 5.89 11.41
N PHE A 138 -5.68 5.39 10.42
CA PHE A 138 -6.31 6.24 9.42
C PHE A 138 -7.27 7.25 10.03
N GLU A 139 -8.13 6.83 10.95
CA GLU A 139 -9.03 7.73 11.66
C GLU A 139 -8.26 8.84 12.39
N GLY A 140 -7.22 8.48 13.16
CA GLY A 140 -6.37 9.46 13.85
C GLY A 140 -5.66 10.43 12.89
N MET A 141 -5.21 9.96 11.73
CA MET A 141 -4.58 10.81 10.70
C MET A 141 -5.59 11.79 10.08
N ILE A 142 -6.81 11.32 9.80
CA ILE A 142 -7.89 12.15 9.23
C ILE A 142 -8.31 13.22 10.24
N GLU A 143 -8.51 12.86 11.51
CA GLU A 143 -8.86 13.80 12.57
C GLU A 143 -7.79 14.89 12.75
N ALA A 144 -6.52 14.51 12.78
CA ALA A 144 -5.41 15.46 12.89
C ALA A 144 -5.36 16.43 11.70
N ALA A 145 -5.61 15.93 10.48
CA ALA A 145 -5.68 16.77 9.29
C ALA A 145 -6.87 17.75 9.32
N MET A 146 -7.99 17.37 9.93
CA MET A 146 -9.18 18.22 10.05
C MET A 146 -9.01 19.34 11.09
N GLN A 147 -8.21 19.15 12.15
CA GLN A 147 -8.00 20.14 13.21
C GLN A 147 -7.15 21.35 12.80
N HIS A 148 -6.52 21.33 11.62
CA HIS A 148 -5.68 22.42 11.12
C HIS A 148 -6.37 23.30 10.05
N LYS A 149 -7.69 23.15 9.86
CA LYS A 149 -8.51 23.99 8.98
C LYS A 149 -9.10 25.18 9.75
N ASP A 150 -8.26 26.14 10.14
CA ASP A 150 -8.65 27.46 10.64
C ASP A 150 -8.13 28.59 9.72
#